data_AF-A0A523U0B4-F1
#
_entry.id   AF-A0A523U0B4-F1
#
_cell.length_a   1.000
_cell.length_b   1.000
_cell.length_c   1.000
_cell.angle_alpha   90.00
_cell.angle_beta   90.00
_cell.angle_gamma   90.00
#
_symmetry.space_group_name_H-M   'P 1'
#
loop_
_entity.id
_entity.type
_entity.pdbx_description
1 polymer ?
#
loop_
_entity_poly.entity_id
_entity_poly.type
_entity_poly.pdbx_seq_one_letter_code
_entity_poly.pdbx_strand_id
1 'polypeptide(L)'
;MAHLPDYNKPECDKVDFLYWHFGTNAMFQFGGPDWRTWGTAMKEALLKSQRAGRICQDGSWDPVGKGRALGGRVCSTAINVLTLEVYYRYKRVR
;
A
#
# COMPACT_ATOMS: atom_id res chain seq x y z
N MET A 1 16.65 -4.97 2.25
CA MET A 1 15.63 -5.45 1.29
C MET A 1 15.55 -4.45 0.15
N ALA A 2 15.74 -4.88 -1.10
CA ALA A 2 15.54 -4.01 -2.26
C ALA A 2 14.03 -3.95 -2.59
N HIS A 3 13.53 -2.79 -3.04
CA HIS A 3 12.13 -2.59 -3.48
C HIS A 3 11.05 -2.61 -2.39
N LEU A 4 11.31 -1.92 -1.26
CA LEU A 4 10.29 -1.65 -0.25
C LEU A 4 9.20 -0.70 -0.78
N PRO A 5 7.96 -0.77 -0.24
CA PRO A 5 6.94 0.24 -0.51
C PRO A 5 7.43 1.63 -0.15
N ASP A 6 7.45 2.50 -1.15
CA ASP A 6 7.81 3.91 -1.00
C ASP A 6 6.95 4.72 -1.97
N TYR A 7 6.26 5.72 -1.43
CA TYR A 7 5.41 6.60 -2.24
C TYR A 7 6.23 7.56 -3.10
N ASN A 8 7.50 7.81 -2.76
CA ASN A 8 8.46 8.63 -3.51
C ASN A 8 7.87 9.97 -3.98
N LYS A 9 7.33 10.78 -3.06
CA LYS A 9 6.85 12.13 -3.41
C LYS A 9 8.04 13.05 -3.74
N PRO A 10 7.93 13.93 -4.76
CA PRO A 10 6.75 14.21 -5.57
C PRO A 10 6.57 13.32 -6.82
N GLU A 11 7.59 12.57 -7.25
CA GLU A 11 7.60 11.87 -8.54
C GLU A 11 6.52 10.79 -8.63
N CYS A 12 6.35 10.00 -7.57
CA CYS A 12 5.38 8.91 -7.44
C CYS A 12 5.39 7.91 -8.62
N ASP A 13 6.50 7.85 -9.36
CA ASP A 13 6.69 7.09 -10.60
C ASP A 13 6.83 5.58 -10.35
N LYS A 14 7.40 5.23 -9.20
CA LYS A 14 7.63 3.85 -8.76
C LYS A 14 6.44 3.26 -7.98
N VAL A 15 5.36 4.01 -7.80
CA VAL A 15 4.20 3.55 -7.04
C VAL A 15 3.42 2.49 -7.84
N ASP A 16 3.28 1.32 -7.21
CA ASP A 16 2.53 0.18 -7.74
C ASP A 16 1.72 -0.45 -6.60
N PHE A 17 0.46 -0.04 -6.49
CA PHE A 17 -0.43 -0.49 -5.41
C PHE A 17 -0.74 -1.99 -5.48
N LEU A 18 -0.76 -2.60 -6.67
CA LEU A 18 -0.97 -4.04 -6.81
C LEU A 18 0.26 -4.82 -6.32
N TYR A 19 1.46 -4.36 -6.69
CA TYR A 19 2.70 -4.92 -6.15
C TYR A 19 2.72 -4.83 -4.63
N TRP A 20 2.31 -3.69 -4.05
CA TRP A 20 2.25 -3.55 -2.59
C TRP A 20 1.22 -4.48 -1.94
N HIS A 21 0.06 -4.66 -2.56
CA HIS A 21 -0.96 -5.56 -2.05
C HIS A 21 -0.48 -7.02 -2.01
N PHE A 22 -0.02 -7.55 -3.15
CA PHE A 22 0.45 -8.93 -3.24
C PHE A 22 1.76 -9.15 -2.50
N GLY A 23 2.67 -8.17 -2.51
CA GLY A 23 3.88 -8.18 -1.70
C GLY A 23 3.56 -8.24 -0.21
N THR A 24 2.57 -7.45 0.26
CA THR A 24 2.13 -7.50 1.66
C THR A 24 1.55 -8.86 2.03
N ASN A 25 0.72 -9.47 1.17
CA ASN A 25 0.25 -10.84 1.39
C ASN A 25 1.40 -11.84 1.51
N ALA A 26 2.35 -11.81 0.57
CA ALA A 26 3.51 -12.72 0.57
C ALA A 26 4.40 -12.52 1.80
N MET A 27 4.75 -11.28 2.12
CA MET A 27 5.60 -10.94 3.26
C MET A 27 4.91 -11.23 4.59
N PHE A 28 3.60 -11.05 4.68
CA PHE A 28 2.83 -11.40 5.87
C PHE A 28 2.88 -12.90 6.17
N GLN A 29 2.76 -13.73 5.12
CA GLN A 29 2.89 -15.18 5.23
C GLN A 29 4.33 -15.61 5.52
N PHE A 30 5.32 -14.95 4.92
CA PHE A 30 6.74 -15.21 5.19
C PHE A 30 7.13 -14.89 6.64
N GLY A 31 6.61 -13.79 7.20
CA GLY A 31 6.81 -13.42 8.59
C GLY A 31 8.25 -12.97 8.90
N GLY A 32 8.64 -13.14 10.17
CA GLY A 32 10.01 -12.85 10.63
C GLY A 32 10.43 -11.37 10.57
N PRO A 33 11.76 -11.11 10.56
CA PRO A 33 12.32 -9.77 10.43
C PRO A 33 11.91 -9.07 9.14
N ASP A 34 11.86 -9.80 8.03
CA ASP A 34 11.52 -9.27 6.72
C ASP A 34 10.09 -8.73 6.66
N TRP A 35 9.12 -9.43 7.28
CA TRP A 35 7.77 -8.90 7.47
C TRP A 35 7.76 -7.60 8.25
N ARG A 36 8.57 -7.48 9.32
CA ARG A 36 8.61 -6.24 10.11
C ARG A 36 9.14 -5.08 9.29
N THR A 37 10.20 -5.31 8.52
CA THR A 37 10.76 -4.29 7.62
C THR A 37 9.75 -3.88 6.55
N TRP A 38 9.13 -4.85 5.87
CA TRP A 38 8.11 -4.58 4.84
C TRP A 38 6.88 -3.87 5.43
N GLY A 39 6.32 -4.39 6.53
CA GLY A 39 5.11 -3.87 7.14
C GLY A 39 5.28 -2.45 7.66
N THR A 40 6.46 -2.09 8.18
CA THR A 40 6.76 -0.70 8.56
C THR A 40 6.78 0.21 7.32
N ALA A 41 7.52 -0.17 6.26
CA ALA A 41 7.59 0.61 5.03
C ALA A 41 6.22 0.78 4.36
N MET A 42 5.43 -0.30 4.27
CA MET A 42 4.06 -0.29 3.74
C MET A 42 3.16 0.68 4.49
N LYS A 43 3.14 0.60 5.84
CA LYS A 43 2.32 1.48 6.67
C LYS A 43 2.77 2.94 6.53
N GLU A 44 4.07 3.19 6.54
CA GLU A 44 4.57 4.56 6.35
C GLU A 44 4.18 5.13 4.99
N ALA A 45 4.37 4.36 3.92
CA ALA A 45 4.04 4.79 2.56
C ALA A 45 2.54 5.08 2.43
N LEU A 46 1.66 4.20 2.92
CA LEU A 46 0.22 4.36 2.79
C LEU A 46 -0.36 5.42 3.74
N LEU A 47 -0.02 5.40 5.03
CA LEU A 47 -0.59 6.33 6.00
C LEU A 47 -0.15 7.78 5.76
N LYS A 48 1.12 8.01 5.39
CA LYS A 48 1.61 9.37 5.08
C LYS A 48 1.08 9.92 3.75
N SER A 49 0.61 9.05 2.85
CA SER A 49 0.09 9.46 1.55
C SER A 49 -1.43 9.55 1.48
N GLN A 50 -2.15 9.03 2.49
CA GLN A 50 -3.59 9.14 2.58
C GLN A 50 -4.02 10.62 2.61
N ARG A 51 -5.00 10.97 1.78
CA ARG A 51 -5.54 12.32 1.74
C ARG A 51 -6.31 12.62 3.03
N ALA A 52 -6.05 13.78 3.62
CA ALA A 52 -6.78 14.33 4.74
C ALA A 52 -6.90 15.85 4.57
N GLY A 53 -8.08 16.42 4.78
CA GLY A 53 -8.33 17.85 4.55
C GLY A 53 -9.77 18.31 4.71
N ARG A 54 -10.67 17.45 5.18
CA ARG A 54 -12.13 17.60 5.24
C ARG A 54 -12.78 17.90 3.88
N ILE A 55 -12.28 17.26 2.82
CA ILE A 55 -12.81 17.38 1.45
C ILE A 55 -13.36 16.03 0.94
N CYS A 56 -13.99 16.03 -0.25
CA CYS A 56 -14.56 14.82 -0.84
C CYS A 56 -13.56 13.69 -1.14
N GLN A 57 -12.25 13.99 -1.11
CA GLN A 57 -11.18 13.02 -1.36
C GLN A 57 -10.56 12.49 -0.06
N ASP A 58 -11.04 12.91 1.11
CA ASP A 58 -10.51 12.45 2.39
C ASP A 58 -10.58 10.93 2.54
N GLY A 59 -9.53 10.36 3.10
CA GLY A 59 -9.36 8.92 3.26
C GLY A 59 -8.91 8.18 1.99
N SER A 60 -8.86 8.86 0.84
CA SER A 60 -8.45 8.25 -0.43
C SER A 60 -6.95 8.36 -0.69
N TRP A 61 -6.48 7.65 -1.71
CA TRP A 61 -5.16 7.81 -2.29
C TRP A 61 -5.25 8.33 -3.72
N ASP A 62 -4.31 9.19 -4.10
CA ASP A 62 -4.27 9.66 -5.48
C ASP A 62 -3.88 8.51 -6.42
N PRO A 63 -4.48 8.45 -7.62
CA PRO A 63 -4.03 7.54 -8.65
C PRO A 63 -2.69 8.05 -9.18
N VAL A 64 -1.59 7.54 -8.62
CA VAL A 64 -0.21 7.84 -9.03
C VAL A 64 0.48 6.58 -9.52
N GLY A 65 1.64 6.74 -10.19
CA GLY A 65 2.37 5.64 -10.81
C GLY A 65 1.45 4.78 -11.69
N LYS A 66 1.54 3.45 -11.51
CA LYS A 66 0.69 2.49 -12.22
C LYS A 66 -0.78 2.53 -11.79
N GLY A 67 -1.10 3.10 -10.63
CA GLY A 67 -2.46 3.29 -10.13
C GLY A 67 -3.35 4.15 -11.05
N ARG A 68 -2.74 5.02 -11.88
CA ARG A 68 -3.46 5.80 -12.91
C ARG A 68 -4.21 4.93 -13.91
N ALA A 69 -3.58 3.84 -14.36
CA ALA A 69 -4.14 2.95 -15.38
C ALA A 69 -5.11 1.91 -14.81
N LEU A 70 -5.12 1.69 -13.49
CA LEU A 70 -5.86 0.63 -12.82
C LEU A 70 -7.32 0.96 -12.47
N GLY A 71 -7.82 2.14 -12.85
CA GLY A 71 -9.18 2.59 -12.53
C GLY A 71 -9.25 3.80 -11.59
N GLY A 72 -8.19 4.59 -11.53
CA GLY A 72 -8.20 5.89 -10.86
C GLY A 72 -8.31 5.81 -9.34
N ARG A 73 -8.90 6.84 -8.73
CA ARG A 73 -8.94 7.04 -7.27
C ARG A 73 -9.69 5.93 -6.55
N VAL A 74 -10.80 5.44 -7.11
CA VAL A 74 -11.63 4.40 -6.48
C VAL A 74 -10.84 3.09 -6.36
N CYS A 75 -10.26 2.61 -7.46
CA CYS A 75 -9.45 1.39 -7.45
C CYS A 75 -8.19 1.54 -6.58
N SER A 76 -7.50 2.68 -6.65
CA SER A 76 -6.33 2.96 -5.80
C SER A 76 -6.69 2.91 -4.31
N THR A 77 -7.83 3.49 -3.94
CA THR A 77 -8.30 3.49 -2.56
C THR A 77 -8.69 2.09 -2.10
N ALA A 78 -9.46 1.35 -2.91
CA ALA A 78 -9.86 -0.02 -2.58
C ALA A 78 -8.64 -0.93 -2.34
N ILE A 79 -7.66 -0.91 -3.25
CA ILE A 79 -6.44 -1.73 -3.12
C ILE A 79 -5.64 -1.36 -1.86
N ASN A 80 -5.51 -0.07 -1.56
CA ASN A 80 -4.74 0.38 -0.39
C ASN A 80 -5.43 0.03 0.93
N VAL A 81 -6.76 0.13 1.00
CA VAL A 81 -7.53 -0.37 2.15
C VAL A 81 -7.34 -1.87 2.32
N LEU A 82 -7.50 -2.67 1.26
CA LEU A 82 -7.27 -4.12 1.31
C LEU A 82 -5.85 -4.47 1.77
N THR A 83 -4.86 -3.67 1.36
CA THR A 83 -3.46 -3.84 1.75
C THR A 83 -3.25 -3.60 3.25
N LEU A 84 -3.86 -2.56 3.82
CA LEU A 84 -3.79 -2.28 5.26
C LEU A 84 -4.52 -3.33 6.10
N GLU A 85 -5.50 -4.03 5.51
CA GLU A 85 -6.29 -5.05 6.19
C GLU A 85 -5.67 -6.47 6.14
N VAL A 86 -4.60 -6.70 5.36
CA VAL A 86 -4.03 -8.06 5.13
C VAL A 86 -3.81 -8.83 6.43
N TYR A 87 -3.16 -8.21 7.40
CA TYR A 87 -2.79 -8.86 8.66
C TYR A 87 -3.93 -8.94 9.68
N TYR A 88 -5.10 -8.37 9.37
CA TYR A 88 -6.34 -8.55 10.13
C TYR A 88 -7.28 -9.58 9.49
N ARG A 89 -7.26 -9.71 8.16
CA ARG A 89 -8.17 -10.59 7.40
C ARG A 89 -7.65 -12.00 7.23
N TYR A 90 -6.35 -12.16 7.04
CA TYR A 90 -5.74 -13.46 6.76
C TYR A 90 -5.04 -14.01 7.99
N LYS A 91 -5.21 -15.32 8.21
CA LYS A 91 -4.35 -16.07 9.12
C LYS A 91 -3.03 -16.41 8.44
N ARG A 92 -1.97 -16.55 9.23
CA ARG A 92 -0.75 -17.19 8.73
C ARG A 92 -1.03 -18.66 8.48
N VAL A 93 -0.47 -19.20 7.41
CA VAL A 93 -0.66 -20.61 7.00
C VAL A 93 0.16 -21.58 7.87
N ARG A 94 0.92 -21.08 8.85
CA ARG A 94 1.68 -21.89 9.82
C ARG A 94 1.41 -21.43 11.24
#